data_AF-A0AAE8NK24-F1
#
_entry.id   AF-A0AAE8NK24-F1
#
_cell.length_a   1.000
_cell.length_b   1.000
_cell.length_c   1.000
_cell.angle_alpha   90.00
_cell.angle_beta   90.00
_cell.angle_gamma   90.00
#
_symmetry.space_group_name_H-M   'P 1'
#
loop_
_entity.id
_entity.type
_entity.pdbx_description
1 polymer ?
#
loop_
_entity_poly.entity_id
_entity_poly.type
_entity_poly.pdbx_seq_one_letter_code
_entity_poly.pdbx_strand_id
1 'polypeptide(L)'
;MLAHLRALVGGRKPTAAPAVAVTDELPVEVATVIAGASFMDRGTDEEGNPRLVITLAGGGGFRYSRDDAAAWLKRAWPSLNEAQTARAVKLIASRVAEINRLPSGGHREGERWADWKPNRSAWYGE
;
A
#
# COMPACT_ATOMS: atom_id res chain seq x y z
N MET A 1 16.58 -11.73 -52.15
CA MET A 1 15.86 -10.92 -51.14
C MET A 1 16.88 -10.37 -50.16
N LEU A 2 16.97 -9.04 -50.12
CA LEU A 2 17.62 -8.17 -49.13
C LEU A 2 19.12 -8.36 -48.84
N ALA A 3 19.86 -7.58 -49.61
CA ALA A 3 21.24 -7.19 -49.49
C ALA A 3 21.53 -6.43 -48.17
N HIS A 4 22.67 -6.80 -47.58
CA HIS A 4 23.78 -5.90 -47.22
C HIS A 4 23.66 -4.92 -46.04
N LEU A 5 24.51 -5.22 -45.06
CA LEU A 5 25.56 -4.35 -44.50
C LEU A 5 25.26 -3.37 -43.35
N ARG A 6 26.00 -3.62 -42.27
CA ARG A 6 26.43 -2.72 -41.20
C ARG A 6 26.76 -1.30 -41.68
N ALA A 7 26.20 -0.32 -40.98
CA ALA A 7 26.66 1.06 -40.79
C ALA A 7 25.74 1.64 -39.68
N LEU A 8 26.15 2.40 -38.67
CA LEU A 8 27.37 3.16 -38.43
C LEU A 8 27.36 3.50 -36.92
N VAL A 9 28.47 3.29 -36.23
CA VAL A 9 28.76 4.02 -34.99
C VAL A 9 29.10 5.46 -35.38
N GLY A 10 28.38 6.41 -34.80
CA GLY A 10 28.60 7.86 -34.90
C GLY A 10 27.30 8.55 -34.51
N GLY A 11 27.21 9.51 -33.60
CA GLY A 11 28.19 10.28 -32.86
C GLY A 11 27.35 11.38 -32.17
N ARG A 12 27.29 11.29 -30.84
CA ARG A 12 26.72 12.22 -29.83
C ARG A 12 25.95 13.48 -30.29
N LYS A 13 24.80 13.67 -29.64
CA LYS A 13 24.59 14.89 -28.83
C LYS A 13 24.22 14.43 -27.42
N PRO A 14 24.88 14.88 -26.34
CA PRO A 14 24.31 14.76 -25.01
C PRO A 14 23.10 15.70 -25.04
N THR A 15 21.92 15.14 -25.33
CA THR A 15 20.68 15.81 -24.96
C THR A 15 20.82 16.09 -23.48
N ALA A 16 20.77 17.38 -23.15
CA ALA A 16 20.78 17.89 -21.79
C ALA A 16 19.96 16.97 -20.89
N ALA A 17 20.45 16.72 -19.68
CA ALA A 17 19.73 15.97 -18.65
C ALA A 17 18.24 16.27 -18.78
N PRO A 18 17.38 15.25 -19.00
CA PRO A 18 15.98 15.53 -19.25
C PRO A 18 15.51 16.36 -18.07
N ALA A 19 15.04 17.58 -18.36
CA ALA A 19 14.16 18.27 -17.44
C ALA A 19 13.16 17.21 -17.02
N VAL A 20 13.17 16.84 -15.72
CA VAL A 20 12.40 15.72 -15.19
C VAL A 20 11.00 15.90 -15.71
N ALA A 21 10.63 15.12 -16.73
CA ALA A 21 9.31 15.22 -17.31
C ALA A 21 8.38 14.88 -16.16
N VAL A 22 7.53 15.84 -15.78
CA VAL A 22 6.54 15.62 -14.73
C VAL A 22 5.56 14.61 -15.32
N THR A 23 5.89 13.34 -15.12
CA THR A 23 5.05 12.22 -15.55
C THR A 23 3.94 12.05 -14.53
N ASP A 24 2.73 11.82 -15.01
CA ASP A 24 1.60 11.44 -14.17
C ASP A 24 1.64 9.96 -13.78
N GLU A 25 2.63 9.22 -14.28
CA GLU A 25 2.86 7.84 -13.88
C GLU A 25 3.26 7.77 -12.41
N LEU A 26 2.67 6.79 -11.71
CA LEU A 26 2.96 6.57 -10.30
C LEU A 26 4.39 6.03 -10.17
N PRO A 27 5.26 6.65 -9.33
CA PRO A 27 6.61 6.13 -9.11
C PRO A 27 6.58 4.68 -8.62
N VAL A 28 7.49 3.85 -9.14
CA VAL A 28 7.51 2.40 -8.91
C VAL A 28 7.69 2.05 -7.43
N GLU A 29 8.41 2.91 -6.70
CA GLU A 29 8.69 2.82 -5.27
C GLU A 29 7.39 2.95 -4.47
N VAL A 30 6.53 3.90 -4.84
CA VAL A 30 5.22 4.09 -4.20
C VAL A 30 4.32 2.91 -4.51
N ALA A 31 4.29 2.46 -5.76
CA ALA A 31 3.52 1.27 -6.15
C ALA A 31 3.99 0.02 -5.37
N THR A 32 5.29 -0.15 -5.18
CA THR A 32 5.89 -1.27 -4.46
C THR A 32 5.53 -1.24 -2.97
N VAL A 33 5.58 -0.07 -2.33
CA VAL A 33 5.17 0.07 -0.92
C VAL A 33 3.68 -0.22 -0.75
N ILE A 34 2.83 0.23 -1.68
CA ILE A 34 1.39 -0.09 -1.65
C ILE A 34 1.15 -1.59 -1.87
N ALA A 35 1.91 -2.24 -2.76
CA ALA A 35 1.81 -3.67 -3.00
C ALA A 35 2.17 -4.51 -1.76
N GLY A 36 3.17 -4.05 -1.00
CA GLY A 36 3.60 -4.66 0.27
C GLY A 36 2.79 -4.25 1.49
N ALA A 37 1.71 -3.47 1.34
CA ALA A 37 0.90 -3.04 2.46
C ALA A 37 0.20 -4.22 3.15
N SER A 38 0.12 -4.14 4.48
CA SER A 38 -0.64 -5.06 5.32
C SER A 38 -2.01 -4.48 5.63
N PHE A 39 -3.03 -5.33 5.58
CA PHE A 39 -4.42 -4.94 5.75
C PHE A 39 -5.02 -5.78 6.86
N MET A 40 -5.55 -5.11 7.88
CA MET A 40 -6.14 -5.76 9.05
C MET A 40 -7.60 -5.37 9.15
N ASP A 41 -8.48 -6.35 9.00
CA ASP A 41 -9.89 -6.21 9.32
C ASP A 41 -10.06 -6.16 10.85
N ARG A 42 -10.78 -5.16 11.34
CA ARG A 42 -11.09 -4.93 12.75
C ARG A 42 -12.59 -5.05 13.04
N GLY A 43 -13.33 -5.72 12.16
CA GLY A 43 -14.78 -5.85 12.23
C GLY A 43 -15.47 -4.57 11.78
N THR A 44 -16.72 -4.39 12.22
CA THR A 44 -17.48 -3.18 11.94
C THR A 44 -17.39 -2.17 13.08
N ASP A 45 -17.68 -0.90 12.80
CA ASP A 45 -18.00 0.07 13.85
C ASP A 45 -19.45 -0.09 14.35
N GLU A 46 -19.87 0.78 15.25
CA GLU A 46 -21.21 0.78 15.86
C GLU A 46 -22.31 0.98 14.80
N GLU A 47 -21.97 1.67 13.71
CA GLU A 47 -22.85 1.92 12.56
C GLU A 47 -22.79 0.81 11.50
N GLY A 48 -22.01 -0.26 11.73
CA GLY A 48 -21.90 -1.39 10.81
C GLY A 48 -20.93 -1.19 9.65
N ASN A 49 -20.13 -0.11 9.63
CA ASN A 49 -19.15 0.13 8.56
C ASN A 49 -17.87 -0.68 8.80
N PRO A 50 -17.28 -1.31 7.77
CA PRO A 50 -16.03 -2.03 7.90
C PRO A 50 -14.88 -1.15 8.44
N ARG A 51 -14.17 -1.66 9.42
CA ARG A 51 -12.98 -1.02 10.01
C ARG A 51 -11.73 -1.70 9.50
N LEU A 52 -11.25 -1.23 8.37
CA LEU A 52 -9.99 -1.70 7.82
C LEU A 52 -8.84 -0.80 8.28
N VAL A 53 -7.76 -1.39 8.81
CA VAL A 53 -6.51 -0.70 9.11
C VAL A 53 -5.46 -1.08 8.09
N ILE A 54 -4.83 -0.09 7.47
CA ILE A 54 -3.74 -0.29 6.51
C ILE A 54 -2.44 0.09 7.18
N THR A 55 -1.45 -0.78 7.09
CA THR A 55 -0.07 -0.54 7.54
C THR A 55 0.85 -0.66 6.34
N LEU A 56 1.68 0.36 6.11
CA LEU A 56 2.62 0.39 4.98
C LEU A 56 4.06 0.39 5.48
N ALA A 57 4.97 -0.10 4.64
CA ALA A 57 6.40 -0.07 4.93
C ALA A 57 6.89 1.37 5.10
N GLY A 58 7.75 1.61 6.09
CA GLY A 58 8.22 2.96 6.45
C GLY A 58 7.54 3.58 7.68
N GLY A 59 6.52 2.92 8.23
CA GLY A 59 5.98 3.21 9.56
C GLY A 59 4.58 3.82 9.56
N GLY A 60 3.86 3.53 10.64
CA GLY A 60 2.49 3.98 10.87
C GLY A 60 1.43 3.11 10.17
N GLY A 61 0.22 3.20 10.68
CA GLY A 61 -0.98 2.68 10.04
C GLY A 61 -2.10 3.69 10.18
N PHE A 62 -3.11 3.59 9.32
CA PHE A 62 -4.28 4.44 9.38
C PHE A 62 -5.55 3.62 9.16
N ARG A 63 -6.67 4.11 9.71
CA ARG A 63 -8.00 3.58 9.38
C ARG A 63 -8.27 3.95 7.92
N TYR A 64 -8.63 2.98 7.10
CA TYR A 64 -8.88 3.22 5.70
C TYR A 64 -10.12 4.09 5.49
N SER A 65 -9.88 5.27 4.93
CA SER A 65 -10.81 6.01 4.08
C SER A 65 -10.02 6.50 2.86
N ARG A 66 -10.70 6.93 1.80
CA ARG A 66 -10.00 7.51 0.64
C ARG A 66 -9.27 8.80 1.02
N ASP A 67 -9.85 9.60 1.91
CA ASP A 67 -9.28 10.86 2.36
C ASP A 67 -8.07 10.64 3.25
N ASP A 68 -8.14 9.69 4.19
CA ASP A 68 -7.01 9.31 5.04
C ASP A 68 -5.87 8.72 4.21
N ALA A 69 -6.18 7.92 3.19
CA ALA A 69 -5.17 7.40 2.26
C ALA A 69 -4.47 8.53 1.50
N ALA A 70 -5.22 9.51 0.98
CA ALA A 70 -4.66 10.67 0.30
C ALA A 70 -3.80 11.53 1.24
N ALA A 71 -4.27 11.79 2.46
CA ALA A 71 -3.55 12.55 3.49
C ALA A 71 -2.24 11.84 3.90
N TRP A 72 -2.31 10.51 4.08
CA TRP A 72 -1.13 9.71 4.40
C TRP A 72 -0.10 9.74 3.25
N LEU A 73 -0.54 9.58 2.00
CA LEU A 73 0.34 9.64 0.81
C LEU A 73 1.05 10.98 0.69
N LYS A 74 0.34 12.10 0.90
CA LYS A 74 0.94 13.45 0.87
C LYS A 74 1.99 13.66 1.95
N ARG A 75 1.79 13.05 3.13
CA ARG A 75 2.77 13.11 4.22
C ARG A 75 3.98 12.22 3.97
N ALA A 76 3.77 11.02 3.45
CA ALA A 76 4.83 10.03 3.22
C ALA A 76 5.66 10.35 1.97
N TRP A 77 5.04 10.87 0.90
CA TRP A 77 5.71 11.34 -0.31
C TRP A 77 5.24 12.74 -0.71
N PRO A 78 5.79 13.80 -0.09
CA PRO A 78 5.43 15.18 -0.40
C PRO A 78 5.70 15.60 -1.85
N SER A 79 6.54 14.84 -2.58
CA SER A 79 6.88 15.10 -3.97
C SER A 79 5.85 14.56 -4.97
N LEU A 80 4.84 13.80 -4.53
CA LEU A 80 3.81 13.31 -5.44
C LEU A 80 2.91 14.45 -5.90
N ASN A 81 2.68 14.53 -7.21
CA ASN A 81 1.67 15.42 -7.76
C ASN A 81 0.25 14.88 -7.52
N GLU A 82 -0.77 15.67 -7.85
CA GLU A 82 -2.16 15.30 -7.63
C GLU A 82 -2.60 14.07 -8.43
N ALA A 83 -2.16 13.96 -9.69
CA ALA A 83 -2.48 12.82 -10.55
C ALA A 83 -1.88 11.51 -10.02
N GLN A 84 -0.62 11.55 -9.58
CA GLN A 84 0.07 10.44 -8.94
C GLN A 84 -0.60 10.06 -7.62
N THR A 85 -0.97 11.04 -6.80
CA THR A 85 -1.71 10.80 -5.54
C THR A 85 -3.04 10.12 -5.82
N ALA A 86 -3.81 10.59 -6.81
CA ALA A 86 -5.08 9.97 -7.20
C ALA A 86 -4.90 8.52 -7.69
N ARG A 87 -3.84 8.25 -8.47
CA ARG A 87 -3.50 6.88 -8.91
C ARG A 87 -3.13 5.98 -7.73
N ALA A 88 -2.33 6.48 -6.79
CA ALA A 88 -1.97 5.75 -5.58
C ALA A 88 -3.20 5.41 -4.72
N VAL A 89 -4.11 6.37 -4.50
CA VAL A 89 -5.38 6.13 -3.79
C VAL A 89 -6.22 5.07 -4.51
N LYS A 90 -6.29 5.13 -5.85
CA LYS A 90 -7.01 4.12 -6.64
C LYS A 90 -6.38 2.73 -6.51
N LEU A 91 -5.05 2.64 -6.47
CA LEU A 91 -4.34 1.38 -6.25
C LEU A 91 -4.64 0.81 -4.87
N ILE A 92 -4.58 1.63 -3.81
CA ILE A 92 -4.97 1.22 -2.45
C ILE A 92 -6.42 0.72 -2.44
N ALA A 93 -7.35 1.46 -3.04
CA ALA A 93 -8.76 1.07 -3.11
C ALA A 93 -8.96 -0.28 -3.84
N SER A 94 -8.19 -0.54 -4.89
CA SER A 94 -8.21 -1.83 -5.60
C SER A 94 -7.76 -2.97 -4.70
N ARG A 95 -6.68 -2.78 -3.92
CA ARG A 95 -6.18 -3.79 -2.98
C ARG A 95 -7.18 -4.06 -1.86
N VAL A 96 -7.81 -3.01 -1.32
CA VAL A 96 -8.89 -3.15 -0.33
C VAL A 96 -10.06 -3.97 -0.90
N ALA A 97 -10.48 -3.68 -2.13
CA ALA A 97 -11.56 -4.44 -2.77
C ALA A 97 -11.19 -5.91 -3.00
N GLU A 98 -9.94 -6.21 -3.30
CA GLU A 98 -9.42 -7.58 -3.42
C GLU A 98 -9.48 -8.32 -2.09
N ILE A 99 -9.00 -7.71 -1.01
CA ILE A 99 -8.99 -8.29 0.33
C ILE A 99 -10.40 -8.56 0.83
N ASN A 100 -11.33 -7.64 0.60
CA ASN A 100 -12.73 -7.82 0.97
C ASN A 100 -13.44 -8.95 0.19
N ARG A 101 -12.89 -9.39 -0.95
CA ARG A 101 -13.42 -10.54 -1.71
C ARG A 101 -12.84 -11.86 -1.25
N LEU A 102 -11.69 -11.86 -0.58
CA LEU A 102 -11.12 -13.08 -0.04
C LEU A 102 -12.00 -13.52 1.14
N PRO A 103 -12.38 -14.81 1.21
CA PRO A 103 -13.09 -15.31 2.38
C PRO A 103 -12.20 -15.07 3.59
N SER A 104 -12.70 -14.27 4.55
CA SER A 104 -12.01 -14.02 5.81
C SER A 104 -11.72 -15.37 6.45
N GLY A 105 -10.47 -15.84 6.35
CA GLY A 105 -10.05 -17.11 6.93
C GLY A 105 -10.47 -17.11 8.38
N GLY A 106 -11.40 -18.02 8.73
CA GLY A 106 -12.33 -17.90 9.84
C GLY A 106 -11.80 -17.07 11.00
N HIS A 107 -12.45 -15.92 11.23
CA HIS A 107 -12.34 -15.23 12.50
C HIS A 107 -12.69 -16.30 13.56
N ARG A 108 -11.68 -16.78 14.30
CA ARG A 108 -11.94 -17.70 15.40
C ARG A 108 -12.74 -16.88 16.40
N GLU A 109 -14.04 -17.11 16.43
CA GLU A 109 -15.01 -16.56 17.37
C GLU A 109 -14.71 -16.95 18.84
N GLY A 110 -13.56 -17.58 19.11
CA GLY A 110 -13.34 -18.40 20.28
C GLY A 110 -12.67 -17.75 21.48
N GLU A 111 -12.07 -16.56 21.37
CA GLU A 111 -11.42 -15.94 22.54
C GLU A 111 -11.70 -14.43 22.56
N ARG A 112 -12.80 -14.06 23.20
CA ARG A 112 -13.00 -12.66 23.57
C ARG A 112 -11.92 -12.32 24.58
N TRP A 113 -11.29 -11.16 24.42
CA TRP A 113 -10.35 -10.63 25.42
C TRP A 113 -10.96 -10.56 26.83
N ALA A 114 -12.28 -10.38 26.93
CA ALA A 114 -13.01 -10.43 28.20
C ALA A 114 -12.95 -11.80 28.89
N ASP A 115 -12.80 -12.88 28.12
CA ASP A 115 -12.75 -14.26 28.59
C ASP A 115 -11.29 -14.74 28.81
N TRP A 116 -10.30 -13.90 28.49
CA TRP A 116 -8.89 -14.17 28.74
C TRP A 116 -8.60 -14.19 30.25
N LYS A 117 -7.94 -15.26 30.71
CA LYS A 117 -7.49 -15.38 32.11
C LYS A 117 -5.96 -15.42 32.16
N PRO A 118 -5.31 -14.64 33.06
CA PRO A 118 -3.86 -14.70 33.21
C PRO A 118 -3.43 -16.09 33.70
N ASN A 119 -2.36 -16.61 33.13
CA ASN A 119 -1.80 -17.89 33.56
C ASN A 119 -1.18 -17.75 34.96
N ARG A 120 -1.91 -18.17 36.00
CA ARG A 120 -1.47 -18.08 37.40
C ARG A 120 -0.39 -19.11 37.77
N SER A 121 -0.15 -20.15 36.96
CA SER A 121 0.88 -21.16 37.25
C SER A 121 2.30 -20.73 36.89
N ALA A 122 2.48 -19.61 36.18
CA ALA A 122 3.80 -19.09 35.84
C ALA A 122 4.47 -18.28 36.97
N TRP A 123 3.74 -17.95 38.04
CA TRP A 123 4.17 -16.98 39.05
C TRP A 123 4.41 -17.58 40.45
N TYR A 124 3.97 -18.81 40.69
CA TYR A 124 4.28 -19.55 41.91
C TYR A 124 4.90 -20.87 41.48
N GLY A 125 6.23 -20.96 41.58
CA GLY A 125 6.95 -22.23 41.45
C GLY A 125 6.61 -23.12 42.64
N GLU A 126 6.22 -24.35 42.37
CA GLU A 126 6.34 -25.45 43.34
C GLU A 126 7.80 -25.89 43.46
#